data_AF-A0A090YSF6-F1
#
_entry.id   AF-A0A090YSF6-F1
#
_cell.length_a   1.000
_cell.length_b   1.000
_cell.length_c   1.000
_cell.angle_alpha   90.00
_cell.angle_beta   90.00
_cell.angle_gamma   90.00
#
_symmetry.space_group_name_H-M   'P 1'
#
loop_
_entity.id
_entity.type
_entity.pdbx_description
1 polymer ?
#
loop_
_entity_poly.entity_id
_entity_poly.type
_entity_poly.pdbx_seq_one_letter_code
_entity_poly.pdbx_strand_id
1 'polypeptide(L)' 'MSISTLALLLLGEILVAIILIGISIEICSYGWKKSNGIKYCCLVFSLLLGASSIIGLCVAPAYFFLQLVEKGL' A
#
# COMPACT_ATOMS: atom_id res chain seq x y z
N MET A 1 -2.34 -0.11 24.28
CA MET A 1 -1.23 -0.14 23.29
C MET A 1 -0.49 1.18 23.37
N SER A 2 0.83 1.12 23.59
CA SER A 2 1.64 2.34 23.74
C SER A 2 1.79 3.05 22.40
N ILE A 3 1.99 4.37 22.44
CA ILE A 3 2.21 5.21 21.26
C ILE A 3 3.38 4.68 20.40
N SER A 4 4.40 4.13 21.04
CA SER A 4 5.57 3.55 20.35
C SER A 4 5.21 2.33 19.51
N THR A 5 4.29 1.46 19.98
CA THR A 5 3.84 0.30 19.19
C THR A 5 3.01 0.73 17.99
N LEU A 6 2.21 1.79 18.15
CA LEU A 6 1.40 2.39 17.10
C LEU A 6 2.25 3.02 15.99
N ALA A 7 3.31 3.74 16.37
CA ALA A 7 4.27 4.31 15.44
C ALA A 7 5.05 3.22 14.68
N LEU A 8 5.42 2.12 15.35
CA LEU A 8 6.12 1.00 14.73
C LEU A 8 5.22 0.26 13.71
N LEU A 9 3.93 0.10 14.01
CA LEU A 9 2.93 -0.42 13.08
C LEU A 9 2.77 0.48 11.85
N LEU A 10 2.68 1.79 12.05
CA LEU A 10 2.60 2.76 10.95
C LEU A 10 3.83 2.69 10.03
N LEU A 11 5.02 2.59 10.61
CA LEU A 11 6.26 2.43 9.84
C LEU A 11 6.26 1.12 9.03
N GLY A 12 5.76 0.03 9.61
CA GLY A 12 5.60 -1.25 8.91
C GLY A 12 4.65 -1.16 7.71
N GLU A 13 3.49 -0.54 7.89
CA GLU A 13 2.50 -0.33 6.82
C GLU A 13 3.08 0.51 5.67
N ILE A 14 3.80 1.59 5.99
CA ILE A 14 4.47 2.43 4.98
C ILE A 14 5.51 1.62 4.20
N LEU A 15 6.32 0.81 4.88
CA LEU A 15 7.33 -0.04 4.24
C LEU A 15 6.69 -1.06 3.30
N VAL A 16 5.62 -1.73 3.75
CA VAL A 16 4.86 -2.68 2.93
C VAL A 16 4.25 -2.00 1.70
N ALA A 17 3.66 -0.81 1.87
CA ALA A 17 3.10 -0.04 0.76
C ALA A 17 4.15 0.32 -0.29
N ILE A 18 5.35 0.76 0.11
CA ILE A 18 6.43 1.11 -0.82
C ILE A 18 6.88 -0.13 -1.62
N ILE A 19 7.03 -1.29 -0.95
CA ILE A 19 7.42 -2.53 -1.61
C ILE A 19 6.36 -2.97 -2.63
N LEU A 20 5.08 -2.94 -2.25
CA LEU A 20 3.97 -3.30 -3.14
C LEU A 20 3.86 -2.36 -4.35
N ILE A 21 4.10 -1.06 -4.17
CA ILE A 21 4.16 -0.10 -5.28
C ILE A 21 5.30 -0.45 -6.24
N GLY A 22 6.49 -0.77 -5.71
CA GLY A 22 7.62 -1.21 -6.53
C GLY A 22 7.31 -2.46 -7.35
N ILE A 23 6.72 -3.48 -6.71
CA ILE A 23 6.29 -4.71 -7.38
C ILE A 23 5.23 -4.42 -8.45
N SER A 24 4.28 -3.53 -8.15
CA SER A 24 3.24 -3.14 -9.11
C SER A 24 3.83 -2.53 -10.39
N ILE A 25 4.82 -1.63 -10.25
CA ILE A 25 5.51 -1.00 -11.39
C ILE A 25 6.25 -2.05 -12.21
N GLU A 26 6.92 -2.99 -11.55
CA GLU A 26 7.66 -4.06 -12.24
C GLU A 26 6.73 -5.00 -13.02
N ILE A 27 5.59 -5.39 -12.43
CA ILE A 27 4.56 -6.19 -13.10
C ILE A 27 3.99 -5.44 -14.32
N CYS A 28 3.73 -4.15 -14.19
CA CYS A 28 3.25 -3.33 -15.30
C CYS A 28 4.27 -3.28 -16.45
N SER A 29 5.54 -3.04 -16.12
CA SER A 29 6.66 -3.04 -17.08
C SER A 29 6.83 -4.40 -17.78
N TYR A 30 6.71 -5.50 -17.03
CA TYR A 30 6.77 -6.86 -17.57
C TYR A 30 5.60 -7.17 -18.51
N GLY A 31 4.38 -6.82 -18.08
CA GLY A 31 3.15 -7.02 -18.85
C GLY A 31 3.20 -6.30 -20.20
N TRP A 32 3.74 -5.08 -20.24
CA TRP A 32 3.82 -4.26 -21.45
C TRP A 32 4.63 -4.92 -22.59
N LYS A 33 5.59 -5.80 -22.26
CA LYS A 33 6.40 -6.55 -23.23
C LYS A 33 5.72 -7.81 -23.80
N LYS A 34 4.54 -8.21 -23.30
CA LYS A 34 3.88 -9.49 -23.63
C LYS A 34 2.69 -9.34 -24.61
N SER A 35 2.06 -10.46 -24.97
CA SER A 35 0.85 -10.50 -25.84
C SER A 35 -0.38 -9.86 -25.17
N ASN A 36 -1.37 -9.42 -25.95
CA ASN A 36 -2.53 -8.63 -25.50
C ASN A 36 -3.28 -9.24 -24.30
N GLY A 37 -3.52 -10.56 -24.27
CA GLY A 37 -4.22 -11.18 -23.14
C GLY A 37 -3.46 -11.07 -21.81
N ILE A 38 -2.14 -11.23 -21.85
CA ILE A 38 -1.28 -11.15 -20.66
C ILE A 38 -1.07 -9.68 -20.24
N LYS A 39 -1.04 -8.76 -21.22
CA LYS A 39 -0.98 -7.30 -20.97
C LYS A 39 -2.11 -6.82 -20.08
N TYR A 40 -3.36 -7.12 -20.44
CA TYR A 40 -4.52 -6.67 -19.67
C TYR A 40 -4.56 -7.31 -18.28
N CYS A 41 -4.21 -8.58 -18.15
CA CYS A 41 -4.17 -9.26 -16.87
C CYS A 41 -3.10 -8.64 -15.93
N CYS A 42 -1.88 -8.37 -16.45
CA CYS A 42 -0.84 -7.67 -15.70
C CYS A 42 -1.22 -6.24 -15.31
N LEU A 43 -1.87 -5.50 -16.22
CA LEU A 43 -2.34 -4.14 -15.94
C LEU A 43 -3.37 -4.13 -14.81
N VAL A 44 -4.35 -5.04 -14.83
CA VAL A 44 -5.36 -5.15 -13.77
C VAL A 44 -4.71 -5.53 -12.44
N PHE A 45 -3.78 -6.49 -12.43
CA PHE A 45 -3.07 -6.89 -11.21
C PHE A 45 -2.21 -5.75 -10.64
N SER A 46 -1.45 -5.06 -11.49
CA SER A 46 -0.66 -3.89 -11.09
C SER A 46 -1.57 -2.79 -10.54
N LEU A 47 -2.69 -2.51 -11.19
CA LEU A 47 -3.65 -1.50 -10.74
C LEU A 47 -4.24 -1.84 -9.37
N LEU A 48 -4.65 -3.10 -9.16
CA LEU A 48 -5.19 -3.57 -7.87
C LEU A 48 -4.16 -3.46 -6.75
N LEU A 49 -2.92 -3.90 -6.99
CA LEU A 49 -1.82 -3.83 -6.02
C LEU A 49 -1.43 -2.37 -5.70
N GLY A 50 -1.43 -1.50 -6.71
CA GLY A 50 -1.16 -0.08 -6.52
C GLY A 50 -2.27 0.58 -5.71
N ALA A 51 -3.53 0.33 -6.08
CA ALA A 51 -4.69 0.89 -5.39
C ALA A 51 -4.76 0.44 -3.93
N SER A 52 -4.52 -0.85 -3.63
CA SER A 52 -4.50 -1.33 -2.24
C SER A 52 -3.40 -0.67 -1.42
N SER A 53 -2.24 -0.42 -2.02
CA SER A 53 -1.12 0.24 -1.35
C SER A 53 -1.43 1.69 -1.01
N ILE A 54 -2.07 2.43 -1.93
CA ILE A 54 -2.49 3.82 -1.70
C ILE A 54 -3.57 3.87 -0.61
N ILE A 55 -4.55 2.96 -0.65
CA ILE A 55 -5.58 2.88 0.38
C ILE A 55 -4.96 2.61 1.75
N GLY A 56 -4.04 1.64 1.86
CA GLY A 56 -3.32 1.36 3.11
C GLY A 56 -2.54 2.56 3.62
N LEU A 57 -1.86 3.28 2.72
CA LEU A 57 -1.09 4.49 3.05
C LEU A 57 -1.98 5.65 3.55
N CYS A 58 -3.25 5.71 3.12
CA CYS A 58 -4.21 6.71 3.63
C CYS A 58 -4.87 6.28 4.94
N VAL A 59 -5.21 5.00 5.07
CA VAL A 59 -5.93 4.47 6.24
C VAL A 59 -5.03 4.38 7.47
N ALA A 60 -3.77 3.96 7.32
CA ALA A 60 -2.88 3.76 8.47
C ALA A 60 -2.59 5.06 9.26
N PRO A 61 -2.29 6.22 8.61
CA PRO A 61 -2.16 7.49 9.32
C PRO A 61 -3.49 7.96 9.92
N ALA A 62 -4.61 7.79 9.20
CA ALA A 62 -5.93 8.19 9.71
C ALA A 62 -6.29 7.42 10.99
N TYR A 63 -6.00 6.12 11.05
CA TYR A 63 -6.18 5.30 12.24
C TYR A 63 -5.25 5.72 13.37
N PHE A 64 -3.99 6.05 13.07
CA PHE A 64 -3.04 6.58 14.05
C PHE A 64 -3.55 7.90 14.67
N PHE A 65 -4.03 8.84 13.87
CA PHE A 65 -4.60 10.10 14.35
C PHE A 65 -5.87 9.91 15.17
N LEU A 66 -6.79 9.04 14.72
CA LEU A 66 -7.99 8.69 15.48
C LEU A 66 -7.64 8.15 16.86
N GLN A 67 -6.70 7.21 16.94
CA GLN A 67 -6.25 6.64 18.22
C GLN A 67 -5.51 7.65 19.11
N LEU A 68 -4.88 8.67 18.52
CA LEU A 68 -4.25 9.75 19.25
C LEU A 68 -5.28 10.70 19.87
N VAL A 69 -6.36 10.99 19.14
CA VAL A 69 -7.51 11.77 19.65
C VAL A 69 -8.24 11.01 20.74
N GLU A 70 -8.49 9.71 20.54
CA GLU A 70 -9.26 8.88 21.48
C GLU A 70 -8.51 8.62 22.82
N LYS A 71 -7.17 8.71 22.81
CA LYS A 71 -6.34 8.57 24.02
C LYS A 71 -5.78 9.89 24.55
N GLY A 72 -5.98 10.98 23.82
CA GLY A 72 -5.39 12.30 24.07
C GLY A 72 -6.37 13.35 24.58
N LEU A 73 -7.63 12.97 24.84
CA LEU A 73 -8.62 13.75 25.59
C LEU A 73 -9.00 13.01 26.87
#